data_AF-A0ABD3AI48-F1
#
_entry.id   AF-A0ABD3AI48-F1
#
_cell.length_a   1.000
_cell.length_b   1.000
_cell.length_c   1.000
_cell.angle_alpha   90.00
_cell.angle_beta   90.00
_cell.angle_gamma   90.00
#
_symmetry.space_group_name_H-M   'P 1'
#
loop_
_entity.id
_entity.type
_entity.pdbx_description
1 polymer ?
#
loop_
_entity_poly.entity_id
_entity_poly.type
_entity_poly.pdbx_seq_one_letter_code
_entity_poly.pdbx_strand_id
1 'polypeptide(L)'
;MGSGTGDQVESRIKCNIIAIPYPGRGHINPMMNLCKLIASTRPDILITFVVTEEWHKLLSSDPNEFPPANIQFGTIPNVLPSETSRGKNFSAFLEALFTEMGPEVESFLDRIEIPNPSLILSDTYLRWALKIGKKRNIDVASFWTTSATMFSILHHYDLLLQNGHFTSIC
;
A
#
# COMPACT_ATOMS: atom_id res chain seq x y z
N MET A 1 -16.66 -13.70 -35.55
CA MET A 1 -16.14 -12.31 -35.49
C MET A 1 -16.62 -11.70 -34.18
N GLY A 2 -15.75 -11.58 -33.18
CA GLY A 2 -16.12 -11.09 -31.85
C GLY A 2 -15.08 -11.46 -30.80
N SER A 3 -13.96 -10.73 -30.77
CA SER A 3 -12.91 -10.87 -29.74
C SER A 3 -12.09 -9.58 -29.60
N GLY A 4 -12.74 -8.41 -29.69
CA GLY A 4 -12.05 -7.12 -29.88
C GLY A 4 -12.00 -6.16 -28.69
N THR A 5 -12.52 -6.53 -27.53
CA THR A 5 -12.69 -5.58 -26.41
C THR A 5 -11.67 -5.72 -25.28
N GLY A 6 -11.08 -6.91 -25.06
CA GLY A 6 -10.04 -7.12 -24.04
C GLY A 6 -8.70 -6.48 -24.42
N ASP A 7 -8.22 -6.79 -25.61
CA ASP A 7 -6.91 -6.34 -26.12
C ASP A 7 -6.79 -4.81 -26.25
N GLN A 8 -7.91 -4.11 -26.47
CA GLN A 8 -7.89 -2.64 -26.61
C GLN A 8 -7.80 -1.90 -25.26
N VAL A 9 -8.23 -2.50 -24.15
CA VAL A 9 -8.07 -1.91 -22.81
C VAL A 9 -6.62 -2.05 -22.34
N GLU A 10 -6.00 -3.21 -22.59
CA GLU A 10 -4.58 -3.46 -22.26
C GLU A 10 -3.62 -2.54 -23.04
N SER A 11 -3.91 -2.23 -24.31
CA SER A 11 -3.08 -1.34 -25.12
C SER A 11 -3.05 0.14 -24.66
N ARG A 12 -3.90 0.52 -23.70
CA ARG A 12 -4.00 1.90 -23.17
C ARG A 12 -3.30 2.11 -21.83
N ILE A 13 -3.02 1.04 -21.09
CA ILE A 13 -2.37 1.14 -19.79
C ILE A 13 -0.87 1.26 -19.98
N LYS A 14 -0.31 2.41 -19.59
CA LYS A 14 1.11 2.72 -19.73
C LYS A 14 1.91 2.51 -18.44
N CYS A 15 1.22 2.47 -17.30
CA CYS A 15 1.83 2.34 -15.99
C CYS A 15 0.93 1.52 -15.06
N ASN A 16 1.53 0.58 -14.34
CA ASN A 16 0.87 -0.18 -13.28
C ASN A 16 1.48 0.21 -11.94
N ILE A 17 0.66 0.80 -11.06
CA ILE A 17 1.04 1.18 -9.70
C ILE A 17 0.50 0.12 -8.73
N ILE A 18 1.38 -0.43 -7.90
CA ILE A 18 1.01 -1.29 -6.79
C ILE A 18 0.96 -0.43 -5.53
N ALA A 19 -0.25 -0.10 -5.08
CA ALA A 19 -0.49 0.73 -3.91
C ALA A 19 -0.63 -0.15 -2.66
N ILE A 20 0.24 0.04 -1.68
CA ILE A 20 0.33 -0.79 -0.48
C ILE A 20 0.23 0.10 0.77
N PRO A 21 -0.98 0.26 1.35
CA PRO A 21 -1.17 1.02 2.56
C PRO A 21 -0.71 0.23 3.80
N TYR A 22 -0.36 0.94 4.87
CA TYR A 22 -0.32 0.34 6.19
C TYR A 22 -1.74 -0.13 6.58
N PRO A 23 -1.91 -1.32 7.19
CA PRO A 23 -3.23 -1.90 7.48
C PRO A 23 -3.91 -1.22 8.67
N GLY A 24 -4.45 -0.03 8.42
CA GLY A 24 -5.21 0.79 9.35
C GLY A 24 -6.01 1.87 8.62
N ARG A 25 -7.21 2.20 9.10
CA ARG A 25 -8.13 3.14 8.41
C ARG A 25 -7.49 4.51 8.13
N GLY A 26 -6.71 5.02 9.08
CA GLY A 26 -5.98 6.29 8.95
C GLY A 26 -4.90 6.30 7.87
N HIS A 27 -4.54 5.13 7.32
CA HIS A 27 -3.55 4.99 6.25
C HIS A 27 -4.21 4.56 4.94
N ILE A 28 -5.14 3.61 5.01
CA ILE A 28 -5.90 3.10 3.86
C ILE A 28 -6.71 4.21 3.20
N ASN A 29 -7.47 5.00 3.98
CA ASN A 29 -8.37 6.00 3.40
C ASN A 29 -7.61 7.12 2.68
N PRO A 30 -6.55 7.74 3.25
CA PRO A 30 -5.77 8.73 2.52
C PRO A 30 -5.09 8.18 1.27
N MET A 31 -4.56 6.95 1.31
CA MET A 31 -3.93 6.35 0.12
C MET A 31 -4.97 6.06 -0.96
N MET A 32 -6.15 5.54 -0.59
CA MET A 32 -7.25 5.33 -1.54
C MET A 32 -7.68 6.65 -2.18
N ASN A 33 -7.74 7.75 -1.42
CA ASN A 33 -8.06 9.07 -1.96
C ASN A 33 -6.99 9.57 -2.95
N LEU A 34 -5.70 9.37 -2.64
CA LEU A 34 -4.61 9.67 -3.57
C LEU A 34 -4.75 8.83 -4.85
N CYS A 35 -5.02 7.53 -4.73
CA CYS A 35 -5.25 6.65 -5.87
C CYS A 35 -6.45 7.10 -6.70
N LYS A 36 -7.58 7.48 -6.09
CA LYS A 36 -8.76 8.05 -6.77
C LYS A 36 -8.40 9.34 -7.54
N LEU A 37 -7.57 10.22 -6.96
CA LEU A 37 -7.11 11.44 -7.62
C LEU A 37 -6.21 11.14 -8.83
N ILE A 38 -5.22 10.25 -8.68
CA ILE A 38 -4.36 9.81 -9.79
C ILE A 38 -5.22 9.19 -10.89
N ALA A 39 -6.10 8.26 -10.53
CA ALA A 39 -6.98 7.57 -11.45
C ALA A 39 -7.88 8.53 -12.26
N SER A 40 -8.42 9.57 -11.60
CA SER A 40 -9.28 10.58 -12.24
C SER A 40 -8.55 11.49 -13.23
N THR A 41 -7.24 11.69 -13.04
CA THR A 41 -6.42 12.59 -13.88
C THR A 41 -5.60 11.83 -14.92
N ARG A 42 -5.37 10.54 -14.70
CA ARG A 42 -4.50 9.66 -15.50
C ARG A 42 -5.18 8.33 -15.79
N PRO A 43 -6.09 8.29 -16.79
CA PRO A 43 -6.80 7.06 -17.16
C PRO A 43 -5.89 5.99 -17.77
N ASP A 44 -4.65 6.35 -18.14
CA ASP A 44 -3.59 5.47 -18.65
C ASP A 44 -2.80 4.77 -17.53
N ILE A 45 -3.13 5.02 -16.27
CA ILE A 45 -2.52 4.38 -15.09
C ILE A 45 -3.52 3.38 -14.50
N LEU A 46 -3.09 2.13 -14.41
CA LEU A 46 -3.76 1.09 -13.63
C LEU A 46 -3.20 1.12 -12.21
N ILE A 47 -4.08 1.07 -11.21
CA ILE A 47 -3.70 0.98 -9.81
C ILE A 47 -4.23 -0.32 -9.24
N THR A 48 -3.33 -1.16 -8.74
CA THR A 48 -3.69 -2.33 -7.94
C THR A 48 -3.50 -2.00 -6.47
N PHE A 49 -4.61 -1.82 -5.75
CA PHE A 49 -4.63 -1.50 -4.33
C PHE A 49 -4.58 -2.78 -3.51
N VAL A 50 -3.42 -3.07 -2.91
CA VAL A 50 -3.14 -4.36 -2.26
C VAL A 50 -3.45 -4.29 -0.77
N VAL A 51 -4.36 -5.14 -0.32
CA VAL A 51 -4.78 -5.25 1.09
C VAL A 51 -4.91 -6.72 1.49
N THR A 52 -5.04 -7.01 2.79
CA THR A 52 -5.38 -8.38 3.22
C THR A 52 -6.82 -8.74 2.83
N GLU A 53 -7.15 -10.01 2.76
CA GLU A 53 -8.51 -10.50 2.48
C GLU A 53 -9.57 -9.93 3.45
N GLU A 54 -9.25 -9.79 4.74
CA GLU A 54 -10.13 -9.16 5.73
C GLU A 54 -10.38 -7.70 5.35
N TRP A 55 -9.33 -6.94 5.04
CA TRP A 55 -9.46 -5.54 4.63
C TRP A 55 -10.23 -5.39 3.33
N HIS A 56 -10.05 -6.29 2.36
CA HIS A 56 -10.86 -6.29 1.16
C HIS A 56 -12.35 -6.46 1.48
N LYS A 57 -12.71 -7.39 2.38
CA LYS A 57 -14.12 -7.54 2.83
C LYS A 57 -14.65 -6.30 3.53
N LEU A 58 -13.83 -5.63 4.34
CA LEU A 58 -14.21 -4.40 5.04
C LEU A 58 -14.44 -3.24 4.04
N LEU A 59 -13.59 -3.12 3.03
CA LEU A 59 -13.67 -2.05 2.03
C LEU A 59 -14.79 -2.30 1.00
N SER A 60 -15.03 -3.55 0.62
CA SER A 60 -16.09 -3.94 -0.32
C SER A 60 -17.46 -4.10 0.35
N SER A 61 -17.62 -3.70 1.60
CA SER A 61 -18.87 -3.82 2.34
C SER A 61 -19.92 -2.77 1.97
N ASP A 62 -19.50 -1.63 1.39
CA ASP A 62 -20.43 -0.64 0.83
C ASP A 62 -20.60 -0.86 -0.68
N PRO A 63 -21.77 -1.35 -1.13
CA PRO A 63 -22.04 -1.59 -2.55
C PRO A 63 -22.15 -0.29 -3.37
N ASN A 64 -22.13 0.90 -2.75
CA ASN A 64 -22.14 2.17 -3.46
C ASN A 64 -20.74 2.75 -3.67
N GLU A 65 -19.71 2.19 -3.02
CA GLU A 65 -18.34 2.72 -3.06
C GLU A 65 -17.47 1.91 -4.02
N PHE A 66 -17.81 1.94 -5.31
CA PHE A 66 -16.94 1.32 -6.32
C PHE A 66 -15.72 2.20 -6.60
N PRO A 67 -14.51 1.62 -6.63
CA PRO A 67 -13.35 2.33 -7.13
C PRO A 67 -13.54 2.73 -8.61
N PRO A 68 -12.90 3.82 -9.08
CA PRO A 68 -12.81 4.15 -10.50
C PRO A 68 -12.36 2.95 -11.35
N ALA A 69 -12.75 2.92 -12.63
CA ALA A 69 -12.52 1.77 -13.52
C ALA A 69 -11.05 1.32 -13.65
N ASN A 70 -10.09 2.20 -13.39
CA ASN A 70 -8.65 1.93 -13.41
C ASN A 70 -8.03 1.71 -12.02
N ILE A 71 -8.84 1.43 -11.00
CA ILE A 71 -8.41 0.95 -9.70
C ILE A 71 -9.04 -0.42 -9.44
N GLN A 72 -8.20 -1.41 -9.14
CA GLN A 72 -8.60 -2.76 -8.78
C GLN A 72 -8.01 -3.18 -7.44
N PHE A 73 -8.65 -4.11 -6.74
CA PHE A 73 -8.10 -4.68 -5.52
C PHE A 73 -7.20 -5.87 -5.83
N GLY A 74 -6.04 -5.91 -5.16
CA GLY A 74 -5.24 -7.11 -5.00
C GLY A 74 -5.36 -7.59 -3.56
N THR A 75 -5.44 -8.91 -3.35
CA THR A 75 -5.53 -9.48 -2.00
C THR A 75 -4.33 -10.35 -1.67
N ILE A 76 -3.86 -10.21 -0.43
CA ILE A 76 -2.92 -11.13 0.21
C ILE A 76 -3.61 -11.88 1.37
N PRO A 77 -3.12 -13.07 1.76
CA PRO A 77 -3.66 -13.81 2.90
C PRO A 77 -3.69 -12.98 4.19
N ASN A 78 -4.58 -13.35 5.11
CA ASN A 78 -4.68 -12.72 6.43
C ASN A 78 -3.55 -13.20 7.36
N VAL A 79 -2.37 -12.62 7.18
CA VAL A 79 -1.19 -12.82 8.04
C VAL A 79 -1.12 -11.82 9.20
N LEU A 80 -2.13 -10.97 9.36
CA LEU A 80 -2.17 -9.94 10.38
C LEU A 80 -3.29 -10.19 11.38
N PRO A 81 -3.11 -9.83 12.66
CA PRO A 81 -4.22 -9.74 13.59
C PRO A 81 -5.32 -8.83 13.07
N SER A 82 -6.57 -9.24 13.29
CA SER A 82 -7.77 -8.57 12.77
C SER A 82 -7.86 -7.10 13.19
N GLU A 83 -8.52 -6.29 12.35
CA GLU A 83 -8.78 -4.87 12.63
C GLU A 83 -9.38 -4.65 14.03
N THR A 84 -10.31 -5.51 14.41
CA THR A 84 -11.08 -5.40 15.65
C THR A 84 -10.35 -5.89 16.89
N SER A 85 -9.30 -6.70 16.73
CA SER A 85 -8.62 -7.37 17.84
C SER A 85 -7.15 -7.00 17.98
N ARG A 86 -6.49 -6.44 16.95
CA ARG A 86 -5.06 -6.09 16.96
C ARG A 86 -4.69 -5.15 18.10
N GLY A 87 -5.61 -4.32 18.59
CA GLY A 87 -5.38 -3.43 19.73
C GLY A 87 -5.12 -4.17 21.05
N LYS A 88 -5.57 -5.43 21.19
CA LYS A 88 -5.32 -6.25 22.39
C LYS A 88 -3.86 -6.72 22.48
N ASN A 89 -3.20 -6.88 21.34
CA ASN A 89 -1.79 -7.23 21.26
C ASN A 89 -1.15 -6.52 20.07
N PHE A 90 -0.89 -5.22 20.24
CA PHE A 90 -0.35 -4.38 19.18
C PHE A 90 1.06 -4.80 18.78
N SER A 91 1.86 -5.32 19.72
CA SER A 91 3.21 -5.84 19.44
C SER A 91 3.19 -7.02 18.48
N ALA A 92 2.28 -7.99 18.66
CA ALA A 92 2.12 -9.11 17.73
C ALA A 92 1.67 -8.64 16.34
N PHE A 93 0.84 -7.60 16.27
CA PHE A 93 0.49 -6.98 14.99
C PHE A 93 1.70 -6.34 14.30
N LEU A 94 2.53 -5.59 15.04
CA LEU A 94 3.74 -4.99 14.48
C LEU A 94 4.75 -6.05 14.04
N GLU A 95 4.92 -7.12 14.82
CA GLU A 95 5.77 -8.24 14.47
C GLU A 95 5.34 -8.84 13.13
N ALA A 96 4.09 -9.30 13.01
CA ALA A 96 3.55 -9.87 11.79
C ALA A 96 3.58 -8.88 10.59
N LEU A 97 3.35 -7.59 10.83
CA LEU A 97 3.47 -6.55 9.80
C LEU A 97 4.87 -6.48 9.19
N PHE A 98 5.91 -6.65 10.01
CA PHE A 98 7.30 -6.54 9.59
C PHE A 98 7.93 -7.87 9.16
N THR A 99 7.37 -9.01 9.56
CA THR A 99 7.93 -10.34 9.27
C THR A 99 7.10 -11.16 8.28
N GLU A 100 5.77 -11.02 8.27
CA GLU A 100 4.86 -11.89 7.51
C GLU A 100 4.21 -11.20 6.30
N MET A 101 3.81 -9.94 6.43
CA MET A 101 3.12 -9.23 5.33
C MET A 101 3.98 -9.02 4.09
N GLY A 102 5.27 -8.71 4.26
CA GLY A 102 6.20 -8.46 3.16
C GLY A 102 6.36 -9.66 2.20
N PRO A 103 6.64 -10.88 2.71
CA PRO A 103 6.67 -12.10 1.90
C PRO A 103 5.38 -12.37 1.11
N GLU A 104 4.22 -12.09 1.68
CA GLU A 104 2.93 -12.28 0.99
C GLU A 104 2.73 -11.27 -0.14
N VAL A 105 3.16 -10.02 0.05
CA VAL A 105 3.19 -9.03 -1.03
C VAL A 105 4.18 -9.43 -2.12
N GLU A 106 5.36 -9.93 -1.74
CA GLU A 106 6.33 -10.40 -2.70
C GLU A 106 5.77 -11.55 -3.55
N SER A 107 5.10 -12.52 -2.91
CA SER A 107 4.42 -13.63 -3.60
C SER A 107 3.24 -13.16 -4.45
N PHE A 108 2.55 -12.08 -4.04
CA PHE A 108 1.51 -11.45 -4.85
C PHE A 108 2.08 -10.87 -6.14
N LEU A 109 3.22 -10.16 -6.06
CA LEU A 109 3.88 -9.59 -7.23
C LEU A 109 4.34 -10.65 -8.24
N ASP A 110 4.66 -11.87 -7.80
CA ASP A 110 5.00 -12.99 -8.70
C ASP A 110 3.82 -13.48 -9.55
N ARG A 111 2.58 -13.19 -9.12
CA ARG A 111 1.35 -13.60 -9.80
C ARG A 111 0.81 -12.52 -10.74
N ILE A 112 1.38 -11.32 -10.74
CA ILE A 112 0.95 -10.24 -11.63
C ILE A 112 1.67 -10.41 -12.96
N GLU A 113 0.94 -10.87 -13.97
CA GLU A 113 1.52 -11.15 -15.28
C GLU A 113 1.61 -9.89 -16.16
N ILE A 114 0.53 -9.10 -16.30
CA ILE A 114 0.49 -7.90 -17.17
C ILE A 114 -0.53 -6.86 -16.66
N PRO A 115 -0.26 -5.54 -16.74
CA PRO A 115 1.04 -4.94 -17.06
C PRO A 115 2.01 -5.09 -15.89
N ASN A 116 3.30 -5.24 -16.19
CA ASN A 116 4.33 -5.30 -15.15
C ASN A 116 4.27 -4.06 -14.24
N PRO A 117 4.33 -4.24 -12.92
CA PRO A 117 4.45 -3.14 -11.97
C PRO A 117 5.58 -2.18 -12.35
N SER A 118 5.25 -0.91 -12.54
CA SER A 118 6.24 0.13 -12.82
C SER A 118 6.64 0.88 -11.54
N LEU A 119 5.75 0.91 -10.56
CA LEU A 119 5.93 1.64 -9.32
C LEU A 119 5.23 0.91 -8.17
N ILE A 120 5.90 0.82 -7.03
CA ILE A 120 5.27 0.51 -5.74
C ILE A 120 5.02 1.83 -5.01
N LEU A 121 3.76 2.18 -4.80
CA LEU A 121 3.36 3.27 -3.92
C LEU A 121 3.14 2.69 -2.52
N SER A 122 4.10 2.84 -1.61
CA SER A 122 4.07 2.20 -0.30
C SER A 122 3.94 3.22 0.83
N ASP A 123 3.16 2.87 1.84
CA ASP A 123 3.16 3.61 3.10
C ASP A 123 4.56 3.67 3.72
N THR A 124 4.96 4.83 4.23
CA THR A 124 6.30 5.05 4.80
C THR A 124 6.68 4.06 5.90
N TYR A 125 5.71 3.54 6.66
CA TYR A 125 6.02 2.57 7.71
C TYR A 125 6.45 1.20 7.17
N LEU A 126 6.07 0.83 5.94
CA LEU A 126 6.32 -0.48 5.35
C LEU A 126 7.73 -0.59 4.73
N ARG A 127 8.75 -0.49 5.58
CA ARG A 127 10.18 -0.46 5.18
C ARG A 127 10.61 -1.65 4.31
N TRP A 128 9.93 -2.79 4.39
CA TRP A 128 10.22 -3.95 3.55
C TRP A 128 9.92 -3.70 2.07
N ALA A 129 9.05 -2.74 1.72
CA ALA A 129 8.73 -2.41 0.33
C ALA A 129 9.95 -1.92 -0.47
N LEU A 130 10.86 -1.19 0.18
CA LEU A 130 12.13 -0.77 -0.43
C LEU A 130 13.00 -1.97 -0.82
N LYS A 131 13.04 -3.01 0.02
CA LYS A 131 13.80 -4.23 -0.28
C LYS A 131 13.18 -4.99 -1.46
N ILE A 132 11.85 -5.09 -1.49
CA ILE A 132 11.11 -5.72 -2.60
C ILE A 132 11.36 -4.96 -3.91
N GLY A 133 11.17 -3.63 -3.91
CA GLY A 133 11.40 -2.80 -5.10
C GLY A 133 12.82 -2.93 -5.63
N LYS A 134 13.83 -2.85 -4.75
CA LYS A 134 15.24 -3.06 -5.14
C LYS A 134 15.47 -4.44 -5.76
N LYS A 135 14.95 -5.51 -5.15
CA LYS A 135 15.13 -6.88 -5.65
C LYS A 135 14.49 -7.09 -7.02
N ARG A 136 13.35 -6.45 -7.26
CA ARG A 136 12.56 -6.60 -8.49
C ARG A 136 12.85 -5.53 -9.55
N ASN A 137 13.75 -4.59 -9.26
CA ASN A 137 14.01 -3.42 -10.10
C ASN A 137 12.73 -2.61 -10.40
N ILE A 138 11.92 -2.37 -9.38
CA ILE A 138 10.70 -1.56 -9.42
C ILE A 138 10.92 -0.33 -8.52
N ASP A 139 10.61 0.85 -9.05
CA ASP A 139 10.68 2.09 -8.28
C ASP A 139 9.73 2.05 -7.08
N VAL A 140 10.11 2.72 -5.99
CA VAL A 140 9.28 2.81 -4.78
C VAL A 140 9.05 4.28 -4.43
N ALA A 141 7.79 4.70 -4.46
CA ALA A 141 7.37 5.98 -3.91
C ALA A 141 6.84 5.77 -2.49
N SER A 142 7.36 6.54 -1.53
CA SER A 142 6.87 6.53 -0.16
C SER A 142 5.72 7.52 0.02
N PHE A 143 4.64 7.10 0.68
CA PHE A 143 3.52 7.96 1.02
C PHE A 143 3.38 8.13 2.54
N TRP A 144 3.51 9.37 2.99
CA TRP A 144 3.34 9.76 4.39
C TRP A 144 1.91 10.25 4.61
N THR A 145 1.11 9.48 5.33
CA THR A 145 -0.32 9.74 5.55
C THR A 145 -0.61 10.69 6.72
N THR A 146 0.41 11.07 7.49
CA THR A 146 0.25 11.91 8.68
C THR A 146 0.71 13.35 8.44
N SER A 147 0.75 14.21 9.47
CA SER A 147 1.09 15.62 9.31
C SER A 147 2.57 15.83 8.95
N ALA A 148 2.86 16.94 8.26
CA ALA A 148 4.22 17.40 7.99
C ALA A 148 5.01 17.64 9.30
N THR A 149 4.34 18.09 10.36
CA THR A 149 4.96 18.24 11.70
C THR A 149 5.45 16.90 12.23
N MET A 150 4.63 15.84 12.15
CA MET A 150 5.04 14.51 12.63
C MET A 150 6.17 13.93 11.78
N PHE A 151 6.13 14.16 10.46
CA PHE A 151 7.24 13.81 9.58
C PHE A 151 8.54 14.48 10.03
N SER A 152 8.50 15.80 10.27
CA SER A 152 9.67 16.58 10.70
C SER A 152 10.23 16.08 12.03
N ILE A 153 9.38 15.73 12.99
CA ILE A 153 9.81 15.20 14.30
C ILE A 153 10.54 13.86 14.11
N LEU A 154 9.97 12.94 13.32
CA LEU A 154 10.58 11.62 13.10
C LEU A 154 11.84 11.70 12.23
N HIS A 155 11.85 12.58 11.23
CA HIS A 155 12.99 12.77 10.34
C HIS A 155 14.20 13.35 11.08
N HIS A 156 13.97 14.21 12.08
CA HIS A 156 15.01 14.82 12.91
C HIS A 156 15.11 14.20 14.30
N TYR A 157 14.67 12.95 14.48
CA TYR A 157 14.65 12.28 15.77
C TYR A 157 16.05 12.19 16.41
N ASP A 158 17.09 11.97 15.61
CA ASP A 158 18.49 11.98 16.01
C ASP A 158 18.92 13.32 16.62
N LEU A 159 18.53 14.44 16.02
CA LEU A 159 18.78 15.79 16.56
C LEU A 159 18.01 16.02 17.86
N LEU A 160 16.77 15.54 17.95
CA LEU A 160 15.98 15.67 19.18
C LEU A 160 16.59 14.87 20.34
N LEU A 161 17.16 13.70 20.08
CA LEU A 161 17.93 12.93 21.07
C LEU A 161 19.21 13.66 21.48
N GLN A 162 20.00 14.14 20.51
CA GLN A 162 21.26 14.86 20.79
C GLN A 162 21.05 16.11 21.65
N ASN A 163 19.91 16.78 21.49
CA ASN A 163 19.55 17.98 22.26
C ASN A 163 18.74 17.68 23.52
N GLY A 164 18.51 16.41 23.87
CA GLY A 164 17.81 16.03 25.10
C GLY A 164 16.30 16.30 25.11
N HIS A 165 15.69 16.51 23.94
CA HIS A 165 14.23 16.70 23.81
C HIS A 165 13.46 15.38 23.92
N PHE A 166 14.14 14.25 23.77
CA PHE A 166 13.64 12.92 24.12
C PHE A 166 14.60 12.26 25.10
N THR A 167 14.06 11.68 26.17
CA THR A 167 14.84 10.81 27.06
C THR A 167 15.19 9.52 26.31
N SER A 168 16.45 9.12 26.27
CA SER A 168 16.81 7.78 25.82
C SER A 168 16.04 6.77 26.66
N ILE A 169 15.25 5.91 26.02
CA ILE A 169 14.71 4.74 26.71
C ILE A 169 15.93 3.85 26.99
N CYS A 170 16.39 3.85 28.23
CA CYS A 170 17.29 2.82 28.75
C CYS A 170 16.54 1.48 28.82
#